data_AF-A0A829PNH1-F1
#
_entry.id   AF-A0A829PNH1-F1
#
_cell.length_a   1.000
_cell.length_b   1.000
_cell.length_c   1.000
_cell.angle_alpha   90.00
_cell.angle_beta   90.00
_cell.angle_gamma   90.00
#
_symmetry.space_group_name_H-M   'P 1'
#
loop_
_entity.id
_entity.type
_entity.pdbx_description
1 polymer ?
#
loop_
_entity_poly.entity_id
_entity_poly.type
_entity_poly.pdbx_seq_one_letter_code
_entity_poly.pdbx_strand_id
1 'polypeptide(L)'
;MRIIAAANEGGGAALDQVIGMSVAATIVSVGLLWIGYLHRQRRITWLQSLADKVGNKFNRPPWVALQICLFVTTIVAALFGFIWDVSLHIGKGRDAGPLANPAHYFILFGLFLLFIAGTLAMVLPYDKPGSAAVRITRTWYAPVGGLLMAMCGLYALIGFPLDDIWHRIFGQDVTLWGPTHLMLIGGAGLSLVSVLILEYEGRRAIGFSADDDTRFVKFLRYLSFGGLFIGLSVFQIEYDFGLNSSDWYSNP
;
A
#
# COMPACT_ATOMS: atom_id res chain seq x y z
N MET A 1 -4.48 -47.78 11.25
CA MET A 1 -3.45 -46.77 10.91
C MET A 1 -3.82 -46.19 9.55
N ARG A 2 -4.60 -45.09 9.53
CA ARG A 2 -4.94 -44.41 8.28
C ARG A 2 -3.73 -43.60 7.86
N ILE A 3 -3.17 -43.93 6.70
CA ILE A 3 -2.12 -43.14 6.06
C ILE A 3 -2.73 -41.77 5.76
N ILE A 4 -2.17 -40.71 6.35
CA ILE A 4 -2.47 -39.33 6.00
C ILE A 4 -2.12 -39.20 4.52
N ALA A 5 -3.11 -38.90 3.68
CA ALA A 5 -2.90 -38.61 2.28
C ALA A 5 -1.81 -37.55 2.17
N ALA A 6 -0.80 -37.80 1.34
CA ALA A 6 0.18 -36.80 0.98
C ALA A 6 -0.59 -35.55 0.53
N ALA A 7 -0.34 -34.41 1.21
CA ALA A 7 -0.80 -33.13 0.72
C ALA A 7 -0.32 -33.00 -0.72
N ASN A 8 -1.27 -32.86 -1.64
CA ASN A 8 -0.97 -32.68 -3.04
C ASN A 8 -0.07 -31.44 -3.18
N GLU A 9 0.83 -31.50 -4.16
CA GLU A 9 1.99 -30.63 -4.38
C GLU A 9 1.69 -29.14 -4.12
N GLY A 10 2.59 -28.46 -3.38
CA GLY A 10 2.38 -27.15 -2.76
C GLY A 10 1.80 -26.08 -3.70
N GLY A 11 0.71 -25.44 -3.25
CA GLY A 11 -0.10 -24.47 -4.00
C GLY A 11 0.55 -23.09 -4.18
N GLY A 12 1.85 -23.06 -4.46
CA GLY A 12 2.58 -21.85 -4.80
C GLY A 12 2.31 -21.38 -6.23
N ALA A 13 2.55 -20.10 -6.46
CA ALA A 13 2.55 -19.45 -7.75
C ALA A 13 3.48 -20.14 -8.76
N ALA A 14 3.07 -20.14 -10.02
CA ALA A 14 3.95 -20.54 -11.11
C ALA A 14 5.20 -19.64 -11.18
N LEU A 15 6.35 -20.24 -11.52
CA LEU A 15 7.67 -19.57 -11.46
C LEU A 15 7.76 -18.34 -12.37
N ASP A 16 7.06 -18.36 -13.51
CA ASP A 16 6.93 -17.24 -14.44
C ASP A 16 6.25 -16.02 -13.78
N GLN A 17 5.25 -16.23 -12.92
CA GLN A 17 4.60 -15.15 -12.18
C GLN A 17 5.57 -14.52 -11.16
N VAL A 18 6.35 -15.34 -10.46
CA VAL A 18 7.37 -14.86 -9.50
C VAL A 18 8.43 -14.03 -10.21
N ILE A 19 8.90 -14.49 -11.38
CA ILE A 19 9.86 -13.75 -12.21
C ILE A 19 9.23 -12.44 -12.70
N GLY A 20 8.01 -12.48 -13.23
CA GLY A 20 7.30 -11.30 -13.71
C GLY A 20 7.16 -10.22 -12.63
N MET A 21 6.75 -10.62 -11.42
CA MET A 21 6.63 -9.72 -10.27
C MET A 21 7.99 -9.15 -9.84
N SER A 22 9.04 -9.96 -9.84
CA SER A 22 10.40 -9.53 -9.48
C SER A 22 10.95 -8.52 -10.48
N VAL A 23 10.70 -8.74 -11.78
CA VAL A 23 11.08 -7.81 -12.85
C VAL A 23 10.31 -6.49 -12.71
N ALA A 24 9.00 -6.54 -12.51
CA ALA A 24 8.17 -5.35 -12.30
C ALA A 24 8.65 -4.53 -11.09
N ALA A 25 8.89 -5.18 -9.95
CA ALA A 25 9.41 -4.55 -8.76
C ALA A 25 10.78 -3.89 -9.00
N THR A 26 11.66 -4.56 -9.75
CA THR A 26 12.98 -4.04 -10.12
C THR A 26 12.86 -2.80 -11.00
N ILE A 27 12.01 -2.84 -12.04
CA ILE A 27 11.79 -1.72 -12.96
C ILE A 27 11.26 -0.51 -12.19
N VAL A 28 10.24 -0.70 -11.35
CA VAL A 28 9.69 0.38 -10.51
C VAL A 28 10.76 0.95 -9.57
N SER A 29 11.53 0.10 -8.89
CA SER A 29 12.56 0.54 -7.95
C SER A 29 13.66 1.33 -8.65
N VAL A 30 14.20 0.83 -9.76
CA VAL A 30 15.22 1.51 -10.55
C VAL A 30 14.69 2.83 -11.11
N GLY A 31 13.45 2.83 -11.61
CA GLY A 31 12.78 4.04 -12.11
C GLY A 31 12.64 5.12 -11.03
N LEU A 32 12.21 4.74 -9.83
CA LEU A 32 12.09 5.67 -8.69
C LEU A 32 13.45 6.21 -8.25
N LEU A 33 14.47 5.35 -8.15
CA LEU A 33 15.83 5.78 -7.82
C LEU A 33 16.37 6.75 -8.87
N TRP A 34 16.15 6.46 -10.15
CA TRP A 34 16.56 7.32 -11.25
C TRP A 34 15.85 8.68 -11.24
N ILE A 35 14.51 8.69 -11.13
CA ILE A 35 13.71 9.91 -11.02
C ILE A 35 14.15 10.71 -9.79
N GLY A 36 14.33 10.06 -8.65
CA GLY A 36 14.77 10.71 -7.44
C GLY A 36 16.17 11.29 -7.54
N TYR A 37 17.11 10.56 -8.14
CA TYR A 37 18.44 11.09 -8.44
C TYR A 37 18.37 12.34 -9.32
N LEU A 38 17.63 12.29 -10.44
CA LEU A 38 17.47 13.44 -11.33
C LEU A 38 16.81 14.64 -10.64
N HIS A 39 15.76 14.41 -9.84
CA HIS A 39 15.08 15.45 -9.06
C HIS A 39 16.02 16.10 -8.05
N ARG A 40 16.73 15.30 -7.24
CA ARG A 40 17.66 15.81 -6.23
C ARG A 40 18.85 16.56 -6.84
N GLN A 41 19.26 16.20 -8.06
CA GLN A 41 20.27 16.92 -8.84
C GLN A 41 19.71 18.12 -9.62
N ARG A 42 18.42 18.44 -9.45
CA ARG A 42 17.69 19.51 -10.16
C ARG A 42 17.79 19.41 -11.69
N ARG A 43 17.95 18.19 -12.22
CA ARG A 43 18.02 17.91 -13.67
C ARG A 43 16.64 17.82 -14.33
N ILE A 44 15.59 17.62 -13.53
CA ILE A 44 14.20 17.62 -13.98
C ILE A 44 13.39 18.63 -13.17
N THR A 45 12.42 19.25 -13.83
CA THR A 45 11.50 20.21 -13.18
C THR A 45 10.05 19.73 -13.17
N TRP A 46 9.69 18.82 -14.09
CA TRP A 46 8.31 18.36 -14.28
C TRP A 46 7.68 17.76 -13.01
N LEU A 47 8.48 17.03 -12.21
CA LEU A 47 7.99 16.39 -10.99
C LEU A 47 7.61 17.44 -9.94
N GLN A 48 8.49 18.43 -9.73
CA GLN A 48 8.21 19.57 -8.86
C GLN A 48 7.02 20.37 -9.38
N SER A 49 6.97 20.68 -10.68
CA SER A 49 5.87 21.45 -11.28
C SER A 49 4.51 20.75 -11.14
N LEU A 50 4.47 19.41 -11.26
CA LEU A 50 3.26 18.63 -11.02
C LEU A 50 2.85 18.71 -9.54
N ALA A 51 3.80 18.49 -8.63
CA ALA A 51 3.57 18.53 -7.21
C ALA A 51 3.11 19.93 -6.75
N ASP A 52 3.68 21.00 -7.28
CA ASP A 52 3.29 22.39 -7.00
C ASP A 52 1.86 22.69 -7.45
N LYS A 53 1.48 22.25 -8.66
CA LYS A 53 0.11 22.42 -9.17
C LYS A 53 -0.92 21.79 -8.23
N VAL A 54 -0.64 20.58 -7.75
CA VAL A 54 -1.51 19.89 -6.80
C VAL A 54 -1.46 20.59 -5.43
N GLY A 55 -0.27 20.93 -4.93
CA GLY A 55 -0.06 21.63 -3.67
C GLY A 55 -0.86 22.94 -3.57
N ASN A 56 -0.79 23.77 -4.62
CA ASN A 56 -1.52 25.02 -4.71
C ASN A 56 -3.04 24.81 -4.70
N LYS A 57 -3.55 23.75 -5.33
CA LYS A 57 -4.99 23.43 -5.33
C LYS A 57 -5.51 23.07 -3.93
N PHE A 58 -4.69 22.40 -3.13
CA PHE A 58 -5.07 21.88 -1.82
C PHE A 58 -4.57 22.74 -0.64
N ASN A 59 -3.86 23.85 -0.90
CA ASN A 59 -3.17 24.67 0.11
C ASN A 59 -2.30 23.80 1.03
N ARG A 60 -1.46 22.98 0.41
CA ARG A 60 -0.55 22.05 1.08
C ARG A 60 0.81 22.04 0.39
N PRO A 61 1.89 21.65 1.11
CA PRO A 61 3.18 21.45 0.48
C PRO A 61 3.11 20.45 -0.69
N PRO A 62 3.95 20.63 -1.72
CA PRO A 62 3.98 19.77 -2.90
C PRO A 62 4.19 18.29 -2.56
N TRP A 63 5.00 17.99 -1.54
CA TRP A 63 5.34 16.65 -1.05
C TRP A 63 4.25 15.97 -0.21
N VAL A 64 3.12 16.66 0.00
CA VAL A 64 1.96 16.16 0.75
C VAL A 64 0.77 15.98 -0.19
N ALA A 65 0.43 17.02 -0.94
CA ALA A 65 -0.81 17.04 -1.71
C ALA A 65 -0.83 15.99 -2.82
N LEU A 66 0.27 15.88 -3.56
CA LEU A 66 0.40 14.86 -4.61
C LEU A 66 0.26 13.45 -4.03
N GLN A 67 0.83 13.22 -2.86
CA GLN A 67 0.86 11.94 -2.18
C GLN A 67 -0.52 11.56 -1.64
N ILE A 68 -1.27 12.52 -1.12
CA ILE A 68 -2.67 12.29 -0.74
C ILE A 68 -3.49 11.87 -1.97
N CYS A 69 -3.29 12.49 -3.14
CA CYS A 69 -3.97 12.05 -4.35
C CYS A 69 -3.60 10.62 -4.75
N LEU A 70 -2.30 10.29 -4.78
CA LEU A 70 -1.83 8.93 -5.08
C LEU A 70 -2.33 7.90 -4.06
N PHE A 71 -2.40 8.30 -2.79
CA PHE A 71 -2.90 7.48 -1.69
C PHE A 71 -4.41 7.20 -1.81
N VAL A 72 -5.22 8.20 -2.16
CA VAL A 72 -6.64 7.99 -2.41
C VAL A 72 -6.84 7.02 -3.58
N THR A 73 -6.09 7.20 -4.68
CA THR A 73 -6.13 6.26 -5.81
C THR A 73 -5.71 4.85 -5.37
N THR A 74 -4.68 4.75 -4.54
CA THR A 74 -4.21 3.48 -3.95
C THR A 74 -5.32 2.77 -3.19
N ILE A 75 -5.94 3.45 -2.21
CA ILE A 75 -6.95 2.82 -1.35
C ILE A 75 -8.19 2.44 -2.15
N VAL A 76 -8.63 3.28 -3.08
CA VAL A 76 -9.78 2.94 -3.94
C VAL A 76 -9.48 1.72 -4.80
N ALA A 77 -8.32 1.67 -5.46
CA ALA A 77 -7.95 0.54 -6.30
C ALA A 77 -7.74 -0.75 -5.47
N ALA A 78 -6.97 -0.67 -4.39
CA ALA A 78 -6.64 -1.83 -3.57
C ALA A 78 -7.87 -2.39 -2.84
N LEU A 79 -8.73 -1.52 -2.28
CA LEU A 79 -9.96 -1.98 -1.62
C LEU A 79 -10.94 -2.57 -2.63
N PHE A 80 -11.09 -1.97 -3.81
CA PHE A 80 -11.91 -2.54 -4.88
C PHE A 80 -11.40 -3.93 -5.29
N GLY A 81 -10.09 -4.06 -5.53
CA GLY A 81 -9.44 -5.33 -5.81
C GLY A 81 -9.68 -6.35 -4.70
N PHE A 82 -9.47 -5.96 -3.45
CA PHE A 82 -9.67 -6.83 -2.29
C PHE A 82 -11.10 -7.36 -2.15
N ILE A 83 -12.11 -6.49 -2.25
CA ILE A 83 -13.52 -6.94 -2.14
C ILE A 83 -13.90 -7.85 -3.30
N TRP A 84 -13.42 -7.55 -4.51
CA TRP A 84 -13.63 -8.41 -5.67
C TRP A 84 -12.96 -9.77 -5.48
N ASP A 85 -11.72 -9.77 -4.98
CA ASP A 85 -10.95 -10.98 -4.70
C ASP A 85 -11.65 -11.91 -3.72
N VAL A 86 -12.05 -11.37 -2.56
CA VAL A 86 -12.84 -12.10 -1.55
C VAL A 86 -14.11 -12.69 -2.17
N SER A 87 -14.82 -11.91 -3.00
CA SER A 87 -16.05 -12.37 -3.66
C SER A 87 -15.80 -13.53 -4.63
N LEU A 88 -14.68 -13.51 -5.36
CA LEU A 88 -14.30 -14.60 -6.26
C LEU A 88 -13.90 -15.85 -5.50
N HIS A 89 -13.16 -15.70 -4.40
CA HIS A 89 -12.76 -16.82 -3.55
C HIS A 89 -13.94 -17.54 -2.90
N ILE A 90 -14.97 -16.78 -2.48
CA ILE A 90 -16.21 -17.35 -1.96
C ILE A 90 -16.99 -18.09 -3.06
N GLY A 91 -17.05 -17.52 -4.27
CA GLY A 91 -17.90 -18.05 -5.35
C GLY A 91 -17.29 -19.18 -6.19
N LYS A 92 -15.98 -19.10 -6.50
CA LYS A 92 -15.30 -19.96 -7.49
C LYS A 92 -14.16 -20.78 -6.91
N GLY A 93 -13.76 -20.56 -5.65
CA GLY A 93 -12.66 -21.26 -5.01
C GLY A 93 -11.30 -20.56 -5.21
N ARG A 94 -10.21 -21.32 -5.05
CA ARG A 94 -8.84 -20.77 -4.95
C ARG A 94 -8.15 -20.61 -6.29
N ASP A 95 -7.34 -19.56 -6.38
CA ASP A 95 -6.53 -19.24 -7.54
C ASP A 95 -5.22 -20.03 -7.60
N ALA A 96 -4.70 -20.21 -8.81
CA ALA A 96 -3.42 -20.87 -9.07
C ALA A 96 -2.19 -19.97 -8.85
N GLY A 97 -2.38 -18.71 -8.42
CA GLY A 97 -1.29 -17.78 -8.14
C GLY A 97 -1.70 -16.30 -8.15
N PRO A 98 -0.77 -15.39 -7.75
CA PRO A 98 -1.01 -13.97 -7.56
C PRO A 98 -1.37 -13.21 -8.84
N LEU A 99 -1.11 -13.76 -10.04
CA LEU A 99 -1.50 -13.12 -11.32
C LEU A 99 -2.68 -13.82 -12.01
N ALA A 100 -3.25 -14.86 -11.41
CA ALA A 100 -4.34 -15.64 -12.01
C ALA A 100 -5.70 -14.93 -11.90
N ASN A 101 -5.83 -13.95 -11.01
CA ASN A 101 -7.09 -13.27 -10.71
C ASN A 101 -7.05 -11.80 -11.13
N PRO A 102 -8.01 -11.32 -11.95
CA PRO A 102 -8.12 -9.91 -12.33
C PRO A 102 -8.14 -8.94 -11.13
N ALA A 103 -8.69 -9.37 -9.99
CA ALA A 103 -8.75 -8.59 -8.77
C ALA A 103 -7.35 -8.28 -8.20
N HIS A 104 -6.42 -9.23 -8.28
CA HIS A 104 -5.04 -9.05 -7.81
C HIS A 104 -4.31 -7.91 -8.52
N TYR A 105 -4.60 -7.64 -9.79
CA TYR A 105 -3.97 -6.53 -10.52
C TYR A 105 -4.33 -5.17 -9.91
N PHE A 106 -5.54 -5.01 -9.40
CA PHE A 106 -5.96 -3.79 -8.70
C PHE A 106 -5.27 -3.65 -7.34
N ILE A 107 -5.11 -4.75 -6.60
CA ILE A 107 -4.38 -4.79 -5.33
C ILE A 107 -2.91 -4.43 -5.56
N LEU A 108 -2.24 -5.11 -6.50
CA LEU A 108 -0.85 -4.89 -6.86
C LEU A 108 -0.62 -3.46 -7.34
N PHE A 109 -1.46 -2.95 -8.24
CA PHE A 109 -1.40 -1.57 -8.70
C PHE A 109 -1.49 -0.59 -7.53
N GLY A 110 -2.47 -0.79 -6.64
CA GLY A 110 -2.63 0.05 -5.45
C GLY A 110 -1.38 0.00 -4.55
N LEU A 111 -0.86 -1.17 -4.23
CA LEU A 111 0.29 -1.31 -3.32
C LEU A 111 1.60 -0.78 -3.91
N PHE A 112 1.83 -0.95 -5.22
CA PHE A 112 2.94 -0.27 -5.89
C PHE A 112 2.77 1.25 -5.86
N LEU A 113 1.56 1.75 -6.10
CA LEU A 113 1.27 3.17 -6.05
C LEU A 113 1.46 3.74 -4.63
N LEU A 114 1.15 2.96 -3.59
CA LEU A 114 1.42 3.29 -2.19
C LEU A 114 2.90 3.49 -1.92
N PHE A 115 3.71 2.52 -2.35
CA PHE A 115 5.16 2.55 -2.22
C PHE A 115 5.77 3.74 -2.99
N ILE A 116 5.30 3.98 -4.21
CA ILE A 116 5.66 5.13 -5.04
C ILE A 116 5.31 6.44 -4.32
N ALA A 117 4.11 6.56 -3.77
CA ALA A 117 3.66 7.77 -3.07
C ALA A 117 4.56 8.11 -1.87
N GLY A 118 4.86 7.11 -1.03
CA GLY A 118 5.77 7.28 0.10
C GLY A 118 7.17 7.68 -0.34
N THR A 119 7.73 6.99 -1.34
CA THR A 119 9.07 7.28 -1.88
C THR A 119 9.14 8.69 -2.47
N LEU A 120 8.11 9.12 -3.20
CA LEU A 120 8.06 10.49 -3.73
C LEU A 120 7.94 11.54 -2.61
N ALA A 121 7.21 11.27 -1.53
CA ALA A 121 7.17 12.17 -0.37
C ALA A 121 8.54 12.35 0.27
N MET A 122 9.37 11.31 0.29
CA MET A 122 10.74 11.39 0.80
C MET A 122 11.65 12.22 -0.10
N VAL A 123 11.45 12.16 -1.42
CA VAL A 123 12.37 12.72 -2.43
C VAL A 123 12.06 14.18 -2.78
N LEU A 124 10.77 14.53 -2.85
CA LEU A 124 10.30 15.84 -3.31
C LEU A 124 10.86 17.04 -2.53
N PRO A 125 10.84 17.08 -1.18
CA PRO A 125 11.26 18.26 -0.44
C PRO A 125 12.76 18.51 -0.59
N TYR A 126 13.17 19.62 -1.21
CA TYR A 126 14.59 19.99 -1.31
C TYR A 126 15.20 20.30 0.06
N ASP A 127 14.46 21.03 0.88
CA ASP A 127 14.83 21.47 2.22
C ASP A 127 14.20 20.58 3.31
N LYS A 128 14.55 20.83 4.57
CA LYS A 128 14.08 20.04 5.71
C LYS A 128 12.53 20.14 5.86
N PRO A 129 11.77 19.04 5.70
CA PRO A 129 10.29 19.07 5.61
C PRO A 129 9.57 19.15 6.98
N GLY A 130 10.20 19.73 7.99
CA GLY A 130 9.63 19.86 9.35
C GLY A 130 10.62 19.54 10.46
N SER A 131 10.24 19.80 11.70
CA SER A 131 11.10 19.60 12.88
C SER A 131 11.44 18.13 13.14
N ALA A 132 10.48 17.23 12.92
CA ALA A 132 10.61 15.79 13.11
C ALA A 132 11.22 15.03 11.92
N ALA A 133 11.64 15.74 10.86
CA ALA A 133 12.13 15.11 9.64
C ALA A 133 13.33 14.19 9.91
N VAL A 134 13.29 13.00 9.29
CA VAL A 134 14.34 11.98 9.41
C VAL A 134 15.49 12.34 8.49
N ARG A 135 16.71 12.40 9.05
CA ARG A 135 17.93 12.66 8.28
C ARG A 135 18.36 11.39 7.55
N ILE A 136 18.32 11.41 6.22
CA ILE A 136 18.77 10.28 5.39
C ILE A 136 20.25 10.41 5.05
N THR A 137 20.68 11.61 4.65
CA THR A 137 22.10 11.91 4.38
C THR A 137 22.51 13.23 5.03
N ARG A 138 23.72 13.73 4.74
CA ARG A 138 24.15 15.02 5.28
C ARG A 138 23.25 16.17 4.84
N THR A 139 22.67 16.10 3.64
CA THR A 139 21.91 17.17 2.97
C THR A 139 20.49 16.76 2.59
N TRP A 140 20.05 15.55 2.95
CA TRP A 140 18.71 15.06 2.63
C TRP A 140 17.95 14.66 3.89
N TYR A 141 16.74 15.22 4.02
CA TYR A 141 15.79 14.96 5.09
C TYR A 141 14.46 14.55 4.47
N ALA A 142 13.80 13.56 5.06
CA ALA A 142 12.51 13.04 4.63
C ALA A 142 11.44 13.27 5.72
N PRO A 143 10.17 13.53 5.36
CA PRO A 143 9.08 13.60 6.32
C PRO A 143 8.79 12.20 6.89
N VAL A 144 8.40 12.13 8.16
CA VAL A 144 8.14 10.85 8.84
C VAL A 144 6.97 10.14 8.20
N GLY A 145 5.90 10.86 7.86
CA GLY A 145 4.72 10.28 7.21
C GLY A 145 5.05 9.65 5.85
N GLY A 146 5.97 10.26 5.10
CA GLY A 146 6.42 9.75 3.80
C GLY A 146 7.23 8.47 3.92
N LEU A 147 8.16 8.44 4.89
CA LEU A 147 8.94 7.26 5.21
C LEU A 147 8.05 6.10 5.69
N LEU A 148 7.12 6.36 6.61
CA LEU A 148 6.16 5.36 7.09
C LEU A 148 5.30 4.82 5.96
N MET A 149 4.81 5.70 5.07
CA MET A 149 4.01 5.30 3.90
C MET A 149 4.80 4.38 2.95
N ALA A 150 6.07 4.72 2.67
CA ALA A 150 6.94 3.88 1.86
C ALA A 150 7.17 2.51 2.53
N MET A 151 7.44 2.49 3.84
CA MET A 151 7.63 1.23 4.58
C MET A 151 6.36 0.38 4.60
N CYS A 152 5.18 0.99 4.75
CA CYS A 152 3.89 0.29 4.70
C CYS A 152 3.66 -0.37 3.33
N GLY A 153 3.90 0.37 2.24
CA GLY A 153 3.81 -0.16 0.88
C GLY A 153 4.81 -1.29 0.62
N LEU A 154 6.07 -1.12 1.04
CA LEU A 154 7.09 -2.15 0.91
C LEU A 154 6.75 -3.41 1.73
N TYR A 155 6.30 -3.24 2.98
CA TYR A 155 5.90 -4.32 3.86
C TYR A 155 4.76 -5.14 3.27
N ALA A 156 3.74 -4.47 2.72
CA ALA A 156 2.66 -5.15 2.01
C ALA A 156 3.18 -5.86 0.74
N LEU A 157 4.00 -5.21 -0.09
CA LEU A 157 4.52 -5.82 -1.33
C LEU A 157 5.39 -7.06 -1.06
N ILE A 158 6.19 -7.07 0.01
CA ILE A 158 6.96 -8.25 0.44
C ILE A 158 6.03 -9.39 0.89
N GLY A 159 4.81 -9.07 1.30
CA GLY A 159 3.77 -10.05 1.61
C GLY A 159 3.52 -11.03 0.46
N PHE A 160 3.50 -10.59 -0.80
CA PHE A 160 3.25 -11.47 -1.96
C PHE A 160 4.26 -12.61 -2.14
N PRO A 161 5.59 -12.36 -2.24
CA PRO A 161 6.54 -13.45 -2.37
C PRO A 161 6.62 -14.30 -1.10
N LEU A 162 6.39 -13.71 0.08
CA LEU A 162 6.32 -14.50 1.32
C LEU A 162 5.08 -15.39 1.38
N ASP A 163 3.95 -14.94 0.85
CA ASP A 163 2.70 -15.70 0.72
C ASP A 163 2.89 -16.92 -0.17
N ASP A 164 3.54 -16.74 -1.33
CA ASP A 164 3.90 -17.85 -2.22
C ASP A 164 4.81 -18.88 -1.51
N ILE A 165 5.85 -18.41 -0.82
CA ILE A 165 6.74 -19.30 -0.05
C ILE A 165 5.97 -20.01 1.06
N TRP A 166 5.09 -19.30 1.77
CA TRP A 166 4.26 -19.83 2.83
C TRP A 166 3.36 -20.95 2.32
N HIS A 167 2.65 -20.74 1.21
CA HIS A 167 1.76 -21.75 0.61
C HIS A 167 2.51 -22.95 0.07
N ARG A 168 3.76 -22.80 -0.39
CA ARG A 168 4.61 -23.93 -0.80
C ARG A 168 5.02 -24.81 0.37
N ILE A 169 5.26 -24.23 1.54
CA ILE A 169 5.78 -24.96 2.71
C ILE A 169 4.63 -25.54 3.55
N PHE A 170 3.57 -24.77 3.77
CA PHE A 170 2.50 -25.08 4.73
C PHE A 170 1.15 -25.39 4.08
N GLY A 171 1.02 -25.20 2.77
CA GLY A 171 -0.27 -25.28 2.06
C GLY A 171 -1.03 -23.96 2.08
N GLN A 172 -2.14 -23.89 1.35
CA GLN A 172 -2.93 -22.66 1.22
C GLN A 172 -3.71 -22.35 2.52
N ASP A 173 -3.66 -21.08 2.95
CA ASP A 173 -4.39 -20.63 4.14
C ASP A 173 -5.89 -20.69 3.92
N VAL A 174 -6.67 -21.23 4.86
CA VAL A 174 -8.13 -21.27 4.74
C VAL A 174 -8.82 -19.98 5.20
N THR A 175 -8.14 -19.14 5.99
CA THR A 175 -8.70 -17.89 6.53
C THR A 175 -7.88 -16.66 6.13
N LEU A 176 -8.45 -15.48 6.37
CA LEU A 176 -7.76 -14.20 6.17
C LEU A 176 -6.65 -13.96 7.21
N TRP A 177 -6.62 -14.75 8.28
CA TRP A 177 -5.61 -14.66 9.35
C TRP A 177 -4.29 -15.35 9.04
N GLY A 178 -4.10 -15.82 7.80
CA GLY A 178 -2.78 -16.22 7.31
C GLY A 178 -1.75 -15.12 7.57
N PRO A 179 -0.53 -15.45 8.05
CA PRO A 179 0.43 -14.44 8.50
C PRO A 179 0.77 -13.43 7.39
N THR A 180 0.85 -13.90 6.14
CA THR A 180 1.16 -13.11 4.95
C THR A 180 -0.02 -12.26 4.48
N HIS A 181 -1.26 -12.74 4.61
CA HIS A 181 -2.47 -11.92 4.45
C HIS A 181 -2.52 -10.77 5.47
N LEU A 182 -2.20 -11.04 6.74
CA LEU A 182 -2.11 -10.02 7.79
C LEU A 182 -1.00 -9.00 7.51
N MET A 183 0.10 -9.40 6.86
CA MET A 183 1.13 -8.45 6.39
C MET A 183 0.57 -7.52 5.30
N LEU A 184 -0.12 -8.07 4.30
CA LEU A 184 -0.73 -7.30 3.20
C LEU A 184 -1.76 -6.29 3.71
N ILE A 185 -2.74 -6.77 4.47
CA ILE A 185 -3.81 -5.96 5.04
C ILE A 185 -3.22 -4.97 6.06
N GLY A 186 -2.28 -5.41 6.89
CA GLY A 186 -1.61 -4.57 7.87
C GLY A 186 -0.80 -3.45 7.26
N GLY A 187 -0.03 -3.71 6.20
CA GLY A 187 0.70 -2.66 5.49
C GLY A 187 -0.25 -1.62 4.88
N ALA A 188 -1.29 -2.07 4.17
CA ALA A 188 -2.30 -1.17 3.63
C ALA A 188 -3.06 -0.40 4.73
N GLY A 189 -3.45 -1.07 5.82
CA GLY A 189 -4.16 -0.47 6.95
C GLY A 189 -3.33 0.56 7.72
N LEU A 190 -2.07 0.25 8.05
CA LEU A 190 -1.16 1.16 8.76
C LEU A 190 -0.78 2.38 7.90
N SER A 191 -0.86 2.25 6.57
CA SER A 191 -0.63 3.38 5.68
C SER A 191 -1.65 4.52 5.82
N LEU A 192 -2.86 4.22 6.32
CA LEU A 192 -3.88 5.22 6.67
C LEU A 192 -3.43 6.11 7.83
N VAL A 193 -2.66 5.58 8.78
CA VAL A 193 -2.03 6.39 9.83
C VAL A 193 -0.92 7.25 9.23
N SER A 194 -0.13 6.67 8.32
CA SER A 194 0.99 7.34 7.65
C SER A 194 0.54 8.58 6.86
N VAL A 195 -0.57 8.50 6.12
CA VAL A 195 -1.11 9.65 5.37
C VAL A 195 -1.62 10.76 6.29
N LEU A 196 -2.21 10.42 7.44
CA LEU A 196 -2.64 11.40 8.45
C LEU A 196 -1.45 12.12 9.08
N ILE A 197 -0.36 11.39 9.35
CA ILE A 197 0.91 11.98 9.82
C ILE A 197 1.48 12.90 8.75
N LEU A 198 1.54 12.46 7.48
CA LEU A 198 2.06 13.27 6.38
C LEU A 198 1.28 14.58 6.20
N GLU A 199 -0.05 14.51 6.26
CA GLU A 199 -0.94 15.67 6.17
C GLU A 199 -0.70 16.64 7.34
N TYR A 200 -0.53 16.11 8.55
CA TYR A 200 -0.22 16.89 9.74
C TYR A 200 1.15 17.60 9.63
N GLU A 201 2.20 16.88 9.23
CA GLU A 201 3.53 17.46 8.98
C GLU A 201 3.44 18.57 7.94
N GLY A 202 2.67 18.34 6.88
CA GLY A 202 2.39 19.30 5.83
C GLY A 202 1.80 20.62 6.32
N ARG A 203 0.76 20.53 7.16
CA ARG A 203 0.14 21.71 7.76
C ARG A 203 1.11 22.50 8.63
N ARG A 204 1.88 21.80 9.48
CA ARG A 204 2.85 22.47 10.36
C ARG A 204 3.96 23.15 9.58
N ALA A 205 4.40 22.57 8.46
CA ALA A 205 5.46 23.15 7.63
C ALA A 205 5.09 24.51 7.03
N ILE A 206 3.81 24.76 6.77
CA ILE A 206 3.30 26.05 6.26
C ILE A 206 2.72 26.96 7.35
N GLY A 207 2.80 26.54 8.62
CA GLY A 207 2.30 27.32 9.76
C GLY A 207 0.77 27.38 9.89
N PHE A 208 0.04 26.49 9.20
CA PHE A 208 -1.43 26.48 9.23
C PHE A 208 -1.95 25.73 10.47
N SER A 209 -2.98 26.29 11.09
CA SER A 209 -3.81 25.62 12.08
C SER A 209 -4.92 24.80 11.40
N ALA A 210 -5.59 23.94 12.16
CA ALA A 210 -6.73 23.18 11.63
C ALA A 210 -7.92 24.06 11.23
N ASP A 211 -7.99 25.29 11.76
CA ASP A 211 -9.07 26.24 11.50
C ASP A 211 -8.90 26.94 10.15
N ASP A 212 -7.65 27.10 9.70
CA ASP A 212 -7.27 27.70 8.42
C ASP A 212 -7.65 26.83 7.20
N ASP A 213 -8.08 25.59 7.43
CA ASP A 213 -8.47 24.69 6.36
C ASP A 213 -9.79 25.08 5.72
N THR A 214 -9.84 24.99 4.38
CA THR A 214 -11.08 25.12 3.62
C THR A 214 -12.06 24.00 4.00
N ARG A 215 -13.37 24.24 3.82
CA ARG A 215 -14.40 23.22 4.09
C ARG A 215 -14.13 21.91 3.35
N PHE A 216 -13.62 22.00 2.12
CA PHE A 216 -13.26 20.82 1.31
C PHE A 216 -12.10 20.03 1.93
N VAL A 217 -11.04 20.70 2.38
CA VAL A 217 -9.90 20.04 3.04
C VAL A 217 -10.32 19.43 4.38
N LYS A 218 -11.17 20.12 5.15
CA LYS A 218 -11.78 19.57 6.38
C LYS A 218 -12.59 18.30 6.10
N PHE A 219 -13.40 18.31 5.03
CA PHE A 219 -14.15 17.14 4.58
C PHE A 219 -13.23 15.97 4.21
N LEU A 220 -12.18 16.19 3.42
CA LEU A 220 -11.22 15.14 3.07
C LEU A 220 -10.50 14.57 4.29
N ARG A 221 -10.21 15.41 5.30
CA ARG A 221 -9.65 14.95 6.57
C ARG A 221 -10.62 14.02 7.31
N TYR A 222 -11.90 14.40 7.44
CA TYR A 222 -12.91 13.52 8.05
C TYR A 222 -13.08 12.21 7.26
N LEU A 223 -13.07 12.29 5.93
CA LEU A 223 -13.08 11.11 5.07
C LEU A 223 -11.86 10.21 5.31
N SER A 224 -10.68 10.78 5.56
CA SER A 224 -9.46 10.02 5.86
C SER A 224 -9.55 9.28 7.20
N PHE A 225 -10.16 9.91 8.23
CA PHE A 225 -10.47 9.21 9.49
C PHE A 225 -11.52 8.11 9.28
N GLY A 226 -12.57 8.35 8.49
CA GLY A 226 -13.52 7.30 8.10
C GLY A 226 -12.83 6.14 7.39
N GLY A 227 -11.93 6.45 6.45
CA GLY A 227 -11.09 5.47 5.76
C GLY A 227 -10.21 4.68 6.72
N LEU A 228 -9.62 5.30 7.75
CA LEU A 228 -8.88 4.60 8.80
C LEU A 228 -9.76 3.58 9.53
N PHE A 229 -10.98 3.94 9.92
CA PHE A 229 -11.90 3.02 10.58
C PHE A 229 -12.28 1.83 9.68
N ILE A 230 -12.58 2.10 8.41
CA ILE A 230 -12.88 1.05 7.42
C ILE A 230 -11.66 0.15 7.21
N GLY A 231 -10.46 0.72 7.06
CA GLY A 231 -9.24 -0.04 6.88
C GLY A 231 -8.92 -0.96 8.08
N LEU A 232 -9.15 -0.48 9.30
CA LEU A 232 -8.98 -1.28 10.51
C LEU A 232 -10.05 -2.37 10.67
N SER A 233 -11.24 -2.21 10.08
CA SER A 233 -12.26 -3.26 10.12
C SER A 233 -12.01 -4.38 9.10
N VAL A 234 -11.12 -4.19 8.11
CA VAL A 234 -10.82 -5.23 7.09
C VAL A 234 -10.33 -6.54 7.70
N PHE A 235 -9.63 -6.50 8.82
CA PHE A 235 -9.21 -7.71 9.56
C PHE A 235 -10.39 -8.60 9.99
N GLN A 236 -11.59 -8.03 10.11
CA GLN A 236 -12.79 -8.73 10.60
C GLN A 236 -13.71 -9.18 9.47
N ILE A 237 -13.39 -8.85 8.20
CA ILE A 237 -14.34 -8.99 7.10
C ILE A 237 -14.75 -10.44 6.82
N GLU A 238 -13.89 -11.42 7.13
CA GLU A 238 -14.26 -12.84 6.98
C GLU A 238 -15.46 -13.24 7.87
N TYR A 239 -15.61 -12.60 9.03
CA TYR A 239 -16.71 -12.85 9.96
C TYR A 239 -18.02 -12.23 9.47
N ASP A 240 -17.95 -11.13 8.70
CA ASP A 240 -19.13 -10.50 8.09
C ASP A 240 -19.80 -11.41 7.06
N PHE A 241 -19.03 -12.34 6.45
CA PHE A 241 -19.53 -13.33 5.50
C PHE A 241 -19.96 -14.66 6.15
N GLY A 242 -19.86 -14.78 7.48
CA GLY A 242 -20.26 -15.99 8.22
C GLY A 242 -19.37 -17.21 7.98
N LEU A 243 -18.15 -17.00 7.46
CA LEU A 243 -17.22 -18.07 7.13
C LEU A 243 -16.50 -18.54 8.41
N ASN A 244 -16.76 -19.77 8.83
CA ASN A 244 -15.95 -20.41 9.86
C ASN A 244 -14.86 -21.27 9.21
N SER A 245 -13.78 -21.55 9.95
CA SER A 245 -12.72 -22.45 9.50
C SER A 245 -13.24 -23.82 9.04
N SER A 246 -14.42 -24.25 9.51
CA SER A 246 -15.10 -25.49 9.10
C SER A 246 -15.64 -25.48 7.68
N ASP A 247 -16.04 -24.33 7.13
CA ASP A 247 -16.73 -24.26 5.83
C ASP A 247 -15.75 -24.47 4.66
N TRP A 248 -14.47 -24.15 4.90
CA TRP A 248 -13.36 -24.40 3.97
C TRP A 248 -12.94 -25.87 3.88
N TYR A 249 -13.24 -26.69 4.90
CA TYR A 249 -12.97 -28.14 4.88
C TYR A 249 -14.11 -28.96 4.26
N SER A 250 -15.26 -28.34 4.00
CA SER A 250 -16.47 -29.05 3.52
C SER A 250 -16.71 -28.99 2.02
N ASN A 251 -15.86 -28.30 1.24
CA ASN A 251 -15.90 -28.41 -0.22
C ASN A 251 -14.93 -29.50 -0.68
N PRO A 252 -15.43 -30.67 -1.16
CA PRO A 252 -14.60 -31.77 -1.64
C PRO A 252 -13.85 -31.45 -2.93
#